data_AF-A0A7C4EBE6-F1
#
_entry.id   AF-A0A7C4EBE6-F1
#
_cell.length_a   1.000
_cell.length_b   1.000
_cell.length_c   1.000
_cell.angle_alpha   90.00
_cell.angle_beta   90.00
_cell.angle_gamma   90.00
#
_symmetry.space_group_name_H-M   'P 1'
#
loop_
_entity.id
_entity.type
_entity.pdbx_description
1 polymer ?
#
loop_
_entity_poly.entity_id
_entity_poly.type
_entity_poly.pdbx_seq_one_letter_code
_entity_poly.pdbx_strand_id
1 'polypeptide(L)'
;MRRWTPFLLFPLLAAPEVARVEIRDRAAAGGYDKFTGRVHFELDPALNRNVRDLALAPRNARGRVEFSADFYVLKPRSGASGTVLFEVPNRGGKGMLSRFNYAGGSLDPRTPEHFGDGFLLEQGLTLAWLGWQYDVPQREGLLRMFPPALAGVRGISRSE
;
A
#
# COMPACT_ATOMS: atom_id res chain seq x y z
N MET A 1 -21.62 43.59 7.85
CA MET A 1 -20.95 42.92 6.71
C MET A 1 -20.93 41.42 7.00
N ARG A 2 -21.72 40.62 6.27
CA ARG A 2 -21.92 39.18 6.54
C ARG A 2 -20.95 38.39 5.66
N ARG A 3 -19.87 37.87 6.25
CA ARG A 3 -18.87 37.05 5.53
C ARG A 3 -19.48 35.70 5.15
N TRP A 4 -19.51 35.41 3.86
CA TRP A 4 -19.81 34.09 3.32
C TRP A 4 -18.52 33.26 3.32
N THR A 5 -18.52 32.10 3.97
CA THR A 5 -17.46 31.10 3.86
C THR A 5 -17.94 30.04 2.87
N PRO A 6 -17.29 29.83 1.72
CA PRO A 6 -17.65 28.73 0.85
C PRO A 6 -17.13 27.42 1.46
N PHE A 7 -18.04 26.48 1.73
CA PHE A 7 -17.67 25.10 2.03
C PHE A 7 -17.43 24.38 0.70
N LEU A 8 -16.17 24.08 0.39
CA LEU A 8 -15.83 23.10 -0.65
C LEU A 8 -16.05 21.70 -0.07
N LEU A 9 -17.18 21.09 -0.43
CA LEU A 9 -17.43 19.67 -0.23
C LEU A 9 -16.57 18.89 -1.23
N PHE A 10 -15.45 18.35 -0.77
CA PHE A 10 -14.82 17.23 -1.47
C PHE A 10 -15.75 16.02 -1.34
N PRO A 11 -16.21 15.39 -2.44
CA PRO A 11 -16.88 14.10 -2.31
C PRO A 11 -15.88 13.12 -1.72
N LEU A 12 -16.21 12.61 -0.52
CA LEU A 12 -15.51 11.47 0.06
C LEU A 12 -15.76 10.28 -0.89
N LEU A 13 -14.83 10.06 -1.82
CA LEU A 13 -14.70 8.74 -2.44
C LEU A 13 -14.45 7.79 -1.27
N ALA A 14 -15.40 6.89 -1.01
CA ALA A 14 -15.33 5.95 0.10
C ALA A 14 -14.14 5.02 -0.13
N ALA A 15 -12.96 5.42 0.36
CA ALA A 15 -11.79 4.58 0.40
C ALA A 15 -12.09 3.33 1.24
N PRO A 16 -11.46 2.18 0.97
CA PRO A 16 -11.45 1.07 1.92
C PRO A 16 -11.10 1.60 3.30
N GLU A 17 -11.95 1.31 4.27
CA GLU A 17 -11.69 1.71 5.65
C GLU A 17 -10.62 0.76 6.19
N VAL A 18 -9.47 1.31 6.55
CA VAL A 18 -8.39 0.55 7.19
C VAL A 18 -8.93 0.01 8.51
N ALA A 19 -9.20 -1.29 8.56
CA ALA A 19 -9.75 -1.95 9.73
C ALA A 19 -8.66 -2.24 10.76
N ARG A 20 -7.46 -2.62 10.29
CA ARG A 20 -6.33 -2.97 11.16
C ARG A 20 -5.01 -2.89 10.40
N VAL A 21 -3.94 -2.49 11.10
CA VAL A 21 -2.56 -2.63 10.63
C VAL A 21 -1.82 -3.61 11.52
N GLU A 22 -1.27 -4.66 10.94
CA GLU A 22 -0.40 -5.65 11.58
C GLU A 22 1.05 -5.33 11.19
N ILE A 23 1.91 -5.04 12.17
CA ILE A 23 3.35 -4.88 11.93
C ILE A 23 4.04 -6.21 12.22
N ARG A 24 4.77 -6.73 11.23
CA ARG A 24 5.47 -8.03 11.31
C ARG A 24 6.96 -7.88 11.56
N ASP A 25 7.58 -6.83 11.02
CA ASP A 25 9.00 -6.57 11.19
C ASP A 25 9.26 -5.08 11.38
N ARG A 26 10.28 -4.77 12.19
CA ARG A 26 10.80 -3.43 12.44
C ARG A 26 12.32 -3.47 12.43
N ALA A 27 12.95 -2.61 11.63
CA ALA A 27 14.41 -2.54 11.57
C ALA A 27 14.93 -1.13 11.31
N ALA A 28 16.23 -0.95 11.46
CA ALA A 28 16.97 0.22 11.01
C ALA A 28 17.55 -0.03 9.62
N ALA A 29 17.44 0.91 8.69
CA ALA A 29 18.15 0.83 7.41
C ALA A 29 18.36 2.23 6.82
N GLY A 30 19.59 2.59 6.45
CA GLY A 30 19.88 3.87 5.75
C GLY A 30 19.47 5.14 6.51
N GLY A 31 19.47 5.14 7.85
CA GLY A 31 18.98 6.28 8.65
C GLY A 31 17.45 6.35 8.79
N TYR A 32 16.75 5.31 8.32
CA TYR A 32 15.30 5.19 8.34
C TYR A 32 14.86 4.04 9.25
N ASP A 33 13.66 4.17 9.79
CA ASP A 33 12.94 3.05 10.38
C ASP A 33 12.15 2.32 9.29
N LYS A 34 12.44 1.03 9.15
CA LYS A 34 11.74 0.08 8.28
C LYS A 34 10.58 -0.53 9.04
N PHE A 35 9.41 -0.55 8.41
CA PHE A 35 8.23 -1.28 8.87
C PHE A 35 7.73 -2.18 7.74
N THR A 36 7.49 -3.44 8.05
CA THR A 36 6.80 -4.36 7.12
C THR A 36 5.62 -5.00 7.83
N GLY A 37 4.60 -5.38 7.07
CA GLY A 37 3.45 -6.02 7.65
C GLY A 37 2.27 -6.11 6.70
N ARG A 38 1.07 -6.15 7.28
CA ARG A 38 -0.18 -6.31 6.54
C ARG A 38 -1.21 -5.28 6.98
N VAL A 39 -1.82 -4.62 6.01
CA VAL A 39 -3.01 -3.78 6.23
C VAL A 39 -4.24 -4.62 5.91
N HIS A 40 -5.23 -4.58 6.80
CA HIS A 40 -6.55 -5.19 6.62
C HIS A 40 -7.56 -4.08 6.34
N PHE A 41 -8.42 -4.33 5.36
CA PHE A 41 -9.39 -3.38 4.86
C PHE A 41 -10.79 -3.97 4.88
N GLU A 42 -11.77 -3.09 5.01
CA GLU A 42 -13.18 -3.40 4.87
C GLU A 42 -13.85 -2.45 3.88
N LEU A 43 -14.59 -3.01 2.93
CA LEU A 43 -15.36 -2.27 1.94
C LEU A 43 -16.85 -2.42 2.17
N ASP A 44 -17.55 -1.30 2.11
CA ASP A 44 -19.00 -1.30 1.89
C ASP A 44 -19.28 -1.48 0.38
N PRO A 45 -19.90 -2.59 -0.05
CA PRO A 45 -20.21 -2.83 -1.45
C PRO A 45 -21.14 -1.78 -2.07
N ALA A 46 -22.01 -1.16 -1.28
CA ALA A 46 -22.93 -0.14 -1.78
C ALA A 46 -22.20 1.15 -2.16
N LEU A 47 -21.15 1.50 -1.42
CA LEU A 47 -20.31 2.66 -1.69
C LEU A 47 -19.23 2.39 -2.75
N ASN A 48 -18.92 1.12 -3.01
CA ASN A 48 -17.84 0.68 -3.91
C ASN A 48 -18.37 -0.07 -5.15
N ARG A 49 -19.53 0.34 -5.66
CA ARG A 49 -20.23 -0.29 -6.79
C ARG A 49 -19.45 -0.35 -8.11
N ASN A 50 -18.38 0.44 -8.24
CA ASN A 50 -17.48 0.44 -9.39
C ASN A 50 -16.46 -0.72 -9.35
N VAL A 51 -16.32 -1.40 -8.22
CA VAL A 51 -15.48 -2.60 -8.12
C VAL A 51 -16.26 -3.79 -8.63
N ARG A 52 -15.74 -4.43 -9.68
CA ARG A 52 -16.39 -5.57 -10.32
C ARG A 52 -16.54 -6.73 -9.35
N ASP A 53 -17.71 -7.36 -9.37
CA ASP A 53 -18.08 -8.54 -8.59
C ASP A 53 -17.98 -8.38 -7.05
N LEU A 54 -17.74 -7.17 -6.54
CA LEU A 54 -17.66 -6.90 -5.11
C LEU A 54 -18.97 -7.24 -4.38
N ALA A 55 -20.11 -7.05 -5.05
CA ALA A 55 -21.41 -7.40 -4.50
C ALA A 55 -21.58 -8.91 -4.26
N LEU A 56 -20.82 -9.76 -4.99
CA LEU A 56 -20.81 -11.21 -4.89
C LEU A 56 -19.82 -11.73 -3.84
N ALA A 57 -18.92 -10.87 -3.34
CA ALA A 57 -17.92 -11.26 -2.37
C ALA A 57 -18.53 -11.62 -1.01
N PRO A 58 -17.93 -12.57 -0.28
CA PRO A 58 -18.34 -12.88 1.10
C PRO A 58 -18.25 -11.63 1.97
N ARG A 59 -19.21 -11.52 2.90
CA ARG A 59 -19.34 -10.37 3.80
C ARG A 59 -19.19 -10.81 5.25
N ASN A 60 -18.54 -9.99 6.07
CA ASN A 60 -18.44 -10.20 7.50
C ASN A 60 -19.78 -9.88 8.21
N ALA A 61 -19.84 -10.06 9.53
CA ALA A 61 -21.04 -9.81 10.33
C ALA A 61 -21.54 -8.35 10.28
N ARG A 62 -20.69 -7.41 9.83
CA ARG A 62 -21.05 -5.99 9.61
C ARG A 62 -21.51 -5.72 8.17
N GLY A 63 -21.66 -6.77 7.34
CA GLY A 63 -22.05 -6.65 5.94
C GLY A 63 -20.95 -6.10 5.03
N ARG A 64 -19.69 -6.07 5.48
CA ARG A 64 -18.55 -5.52 4.73
C ARG A 64 -17.70 -6.63 4.11
N VAL A 65 -17.08 -6.31 2.97
CA VAL A 65 -16.15 -7.21 2.29
C VAL A 65 -14.74 -6.98 2.81
N GLU A 66 -14.11 -8.04 3.30
CA GLU A 66 -12.77 -8.01 3.88
C GLU A 66 -11.71 -8.38 2.86
N PHE A 67 -10.60 -7.64 2.86
CA PHE A 67 -9.38 -8.01 2.12
C PHE A 67 -8.14 -7.47 2.84
N SER A 68 -6.95 -7.85 2.38
CA SER A 68 -5.71 -7.33 2.97
C SER A 68 -4.61 -7.16 1.94
N ALA A 69 -3.59 -6.37 2.29
CA ALA A 69 -2.40 -6.19 1.46
C ALA A 69 -1.14 -6.11 2.31
N ASP A 70 -0.04 -6.65 1.80
CA ASP A 70 1.27 -6.46 2.41
C ASP A 70 1.76 -5.03 2.17
N PHE A 71 2.48 -4.46 3.14
CA PHE A 71 3.10 -3.15 3.02
C PHE A 71 4.58 -3.17 3.41
N TYR A 72 5.30 -2.18 2.88
CA TYR A 72 6.66 -1.85 3.28
C TYR A 72 6.76 -0.33 3.41
N VAL A 73 7.36 0.15 4.49
CA VAL A 73 7.54 1.58 4.74
C VAL A 73 8.95 1.84 5.24
N LEU A 74 9.58 2.88 4.70
CA LEU A 74 10.79 3.50 5.23
C LEU A 74 10.41 4.90 5.70
N LYS A 75 10.53 5.14 7.01
CA LYS A 75 10.26 6.44 7.62
C LYS A 75 11.58 7.07 8.10
N PRO A 76 11.85 8.36 7.81
CA PRO A 76 13.03 9.02 8.35
C PRO A 76 13.02 9.01 9.88
N ARG A 77 14.16 8.71 10.51
CA ARG A 77 14.30 8.78 11.98
C ARG A 77 14.31 10.21 12.49
N SER A 78 14.81 11.12 11.67
CA SER A 78 14.89 12.56 11.92
C SER A 78 14.73 13.32 10.61
N GLY A 79 14.31 14.59 10.68
CA GLY A 79 14.24 15.45 9.50
C GLY A 79 13.16 15.06 8.48
N ALA A 80 12.06 14.44 8.92
CA ALA A 80 10.97 14.10 8.03
C ALA A 80 10.30 15.36 7.44
N SER A 81 10.09 15.39 6.12
CA SER A 81 9.42 16.49 5.42
C SER A 81 7.90 16.49 5.59
N GLY A 82 7.33 15.43 6.18
CA GLY A 82 5.89 15.22 6.28
C GLY A 82 5.25 14.72 4.98
N THR A 83 6.03 14.51 3.92
CA THR A 83 5.56 13.99 2.64
C THR A 83 5.81 12.50 2.50
N VAL A 84 4.84 11.79 1.94
CA VAL A 84 4.95 10.37 1.59
C VAL A 84 5.09 10.24 0.08
N LEU A 85 6.16 9.58 -0.36
CA LEU A 85 6.22 9.06 -1.73
C LEU A 85 5.75 7.61 -1.71
N PHE A 86 4.68 7.34 -2.48
CA PHE A 86 3.98 6.07 -2.46
C PHE A 86 4.11 5.36 -3.80
N GLU A 87 4.56 4.10 -3.80
CA GLU A 87 4.59 3.23 -4.98
C GLU A 87 3.53 2.14 -4.87
N VAL A 88 2.74 2.01 -5.94
CA VAL A 88 1.94 0.83 -6.24
C VAL A 88 2.86 -0.15 -7.00
N PRO A 89 3.40 -1.18 -6.34
CA PRO A 89 4.52 -1.93 -6.86
C PRO A 89 4.08 -2.84 -8.00
N ASN A 90 4.70 -2.69 -9.17
CA ASN A 90 4.55 -3.66 -10.24
C ASN A 90 5.12 -5.01 -9.79
N ARG A 91 4.30 -6.07 -9.83
CA ARG A 91 4.67 -7.43 -9.40
C ARG A 91 5.24 -7.52 -7.97
N GLY A 92 4.87 -6.59 -7.08
CA GLY A 92 5.23 -6.62 -5.66
C GLY A 92 6.67 -6.21 -5.32
N GLY A 93 7.46 -5.73 -6.29
CA GLY A 93 8.83 -5.26 -6.06
C GLY A 93 8.93 -3.88 -5.39
N LYS A 94 10.16 -3.37 -5.20
CA LYS A 94 10.42 -2.03 -4.63
C LYS A 94 11.30 -1.24 -5.59
N GLY A 95 10.73 -0.76 -6.69
CA GLY A 95 11.51 -0.18 -7.78
C GLY A 95 11.84 1.30 -7.62
N MET A 96 11.16 2.02 -6.72
CA MET A 96 11.35 3.45 -6.48
C MET A 96 12.81 3.81 -6.18
N LEU A 97 13.52 3.05 -5.35
CA LEU A 97 14.92 3.34 -5.01
C LEU A 97 15.85 3.18 -6.22
N SER A 98 15.67 2.15 -7.04
CA SER A 98 16.45 2.00 -8.28
C SER A 98 16.15 3.08 -9.31
N ARG A 99 14.93 3.63 -9.33
CA ARG A 99 14.52 4.67 -10.29
C ARG A 99 14.96 6.07 -9.91
N PHE A 100 14.88 6.41 -8.62
CA PHE A 100 15.12 7.78 -8.14
C PHE A 100 16.47 7.96 -7.47
N ASN A 101 17.04 6.90 -6.87
CA ASN A 101 18.34 6.97 -6.21
C ASN A 101 19.45 6.20 -6.95
N TYR A 102 19.17 5.65 -8.14
CA TYR A 102 20.09 4.76 -8.87
C TYR A 102 20.59 3.56 -8.04
N ALA A 103 19.80 3.12 -7.07
CA ALA A 103 20.17 2.04 -6.17
C ALA A 103 20.20 0.66 -6.83
N GLY A 104 21.03 -0.24 -6.30
CA GLY A 104 20.95 -1.67 -6.60
C GLY A 104 19.58 -2.21 -6.21
N GLY A 105 18.93 -2.93 -7.14
CA GLY A 105 17.58 -3.47 -6.92
C GLY A 105 17.53 -4.42 -5.73
N SER A 106 16.56 -4.22 -4.83
CA SER A 106 16.38 -5.05 -3.65
C SER A 106 14.91 -5.19 -3.26
N LEU A 107 14.53 -6.38 -2.79
CA LEU A 107 13.22 -6.62 -2.18
C LEU A 107 13.18 -6.26 -0.69
N ASP A 108 14.34 -6.03 -0.07
CA ASP A 108 14.47 -5.61 1.33
C ASP A 108 15.70 -4.69 1.47
N PRO A 109 15.58 -3.39 1.12
CA PRO A 109 16.65 -2.42 1.22
C PRO A 109 17.24 -2.32 2.64
N ARG A 110 18.57 -2.49 2.77
CA ARG A 110 19.27 -2.62 4.05
C ARG A 110 20.69 -2.06 4.01
N THR A 111 21.42 -2.30 2.93
CA THR A 111 22.81 -1.85 2.76
C THR A 111 22.86 -0.52 2.01
N PRO A 112 23.98 0.24 2.08
CA PRO A 112 24.14 1.50 1.35
C PRO A 112 23.85 1.36 -0.15
N GLU A 113 24.25 0.25 -0.79
CA GLU A 113 24.02 -0.02 -2.21
C GLU A 113 22.53 -0.10 -2.56
N HIS A 114 21.68 -0.55 -1.62
CA HIS A 114 20.23 -0.60 -1.79
C HIS A 114 19.57 0.79 -1.67
N PHE A 115 20.28 1.80 -1.19
CA PHE A 115 19.81 3.19 -1.10
C PHE A 115 20.40 4.10 -2.18
N GLY A 116 21.46 3.66 -2.87
CA GLY A 116 22.05 4.37 -4.00
C GLY A 116 22.66 5.70 -3.59
N ASP A 117 22.41 6.75 -4.36
CA ASP A 117 22.88 8.12 -4.06
C ASP A 117 22.11 8.80 -2.91
N GLY A 118 21.02 8.20 -2.44
CA GLY A 118 20.23 8.73 -1.32
C GLY A 118 19.36 9.94 -1.66
N PHE A 119 19.16 10.31 -2.94
CA PHE A 119 18.41 11.52 -3.31
C PHE A 119 17.07 11.67 -2.57
N LEU A 120 16.20 10.65 -2.59
CA LEU A 120 14.92 10.68 -1.88
C LEU A 120 15.07 10.77 -0.36
N LEU A 121 16.16 10.24 0.18
CA LEU A 121 16.42 10.22 1.63
C LEU A 121 16.80 11.61 2.14
N GLU A 122 17.59 12.34 1.36
CA GLU A 122 17.99 13.73 1.65
C GLU A 122 16.78 14.68 1.68
N GLN A 123 15.73 14.39 0.90
CA GLN A 123 14.48 15.14 0.92
C GLN A 123 13.59 14.81 2.15
N GLY A 124 14.01 13.88 3.01
CA GLY A 124 13.28 13.49 4.22
C GLY A 124 11.91 12.86 3.93
N LEU A 125 11.73 12.24 2.76
CA LEU A 125 10.46 11.64 2.35
C LEU A 125 10.21 10.32 3.09
N THR A 126 8.99 10.08 3.55
CA THR A 126 8.59 8.71 3.91
C THR A 126 8.31 7.93 2.63
N LEU A 127 8.97 6.79 2.45
CA LEU A 127 8.79 5.94 1.27
C LEU A 127 7.87 4.78 1.63
N ALA A 128 6.81 4.57 0.86
CA ALA A 128 5.80 3.56 1.16
C ALA A 128 5.42 2.74 -0.07
N TRP A 129 5.22 1.45 0.15
CA TRP A 129 4.76 0.50 -0.85
C TRP A 129 3.59 -0.32 -0.30
N LEU A 130 2.58 -0.57 -1.13
CA LEU A 130 1.43 -1.40 -0.78
C LEU A 130 1.13 -2.39 -1.90
N GLY A 131 1.08 -3.68 -1.58
CA GLY A 131 0.72 -4.72 -2.54
C GLY A 131 -0.69 -4.52 -3.10
N TRP A 132 -0.81 -4.40 -4.42
CA TRP A 132 -2.11 -4.21 -5.09
C TRP A 132 -2.52 -5.42 -5.93
N GLN A 133 -1.52 -6.16 -6.40
CA GLN A 133 -1.71 -7.24 -7.35
C GLN A 133 -1.90 -8.56 -6.61
N TYR A 134 -2.93 -9.32 -7.00
CA TYR A 134 -3.29 -10.56 -6.33
C TYR A 134 -2.57 -11.79 -6.88
N ASP A 135 -2.04 -11.76 -8.10
CA ASP A 135 -1.39 -12.89 -8.78
C ASP A 135 0.14 -12.89 -8.64
N VAL A 136 0.69 -12.02 -7.79
CA VAL A 136 2.13 -12.01 -7.45
C VAL A 136 2.53 -13.34 -6.79
N PRO A 137 3.57 -14.05 -7.24
CA PRO A 137 4.02 -15.29 -6.60
C PRO A 137 4.27 -15.11 -5.10
N GLN A 138 3.92 -16.11 -4.29
CA GLN A 138 4.24 -16.11 -2.87
C GLN A 138 5.73 -16.34 -2.67
N ARG A 139 6.49 -15.25 -2.68
CA ARG A 139 7.94 -15.23 -2.47
C ARG A 139 8.27 -14.15 -1.47
N GLU A 140 9.22 -14.45 -0.59
CA GLU A 140 9.70 -13.52 0.42
C GLU A 140 10.10 -12.16 -0.19
N GLY A 141 9.71 -11.08 0.48
CA GLY A 141 10.00 -9.71 0.06
C GLY A 141 9.07 -9.14 -1.03
N LEU A 142 8.27 -9.95 -1.74
CA LEU A 142 7.26 -9.42 -2.66
C LEU A 142 5.99 -9.00 -1.93
N LEU A 143 5.43 -7.86 -2.32
CA LEU A 143 4.17 -7.35 -1.77
C LEU A 143 2.98 -7.81 -2.59
N ARG A 144 1.94 -8.32 -1.92
CA ARG A 144 0.75 -8.90 -2.55
C ARG A 144 -0.53 -8.37 -1.91
N MET A 145 -1.60 -8.31 -2.72
CA MET A 145 -2.97 -8.18 -2.24
C MET A 145 -3.63 -9.56 -2.07
N PHE A 146 -4.41 -9.72 -1.01
CA PHE A 146 -5.19 -10.90 -0.69
C PHE A 146 -6.68 -10.54 -0.75
N PRO A 147 -7.31 -10.64 -1.94
CA PRO A 147 -8.74 -10.44 -2.08
C PRO A 147 -9.53 -11.62 -1.51
N PRO A 148 -10.82 -11.45 -1.22
CA PRO A 148 -11.69 -12.57 -0.87
C PRO A 148 -11.87 -13.51 -2.06
N ALA A 149 -12.07 -14.79 -1.79
CA ALA A 149 -12.46 -15.76 -2.81
C ALA A 149 -13.98 -15.70 -3.03
N LEU A 150 -14.42 -15.63 -4.29
CA LEU A 150 -15.84 -15.75 -4.65
C LEU A 150 -16.26 -17.22 -4.62
N ALA A 151 -17.29 -17.54 -3.84
CA ALA A 151 -17.80 -18.90 -3.77
C ALA A 151 -18.49 -19.30 -5.09
N GLY A 152 -18.20 -20.51 -5.58
CA GLY A 152 -18.84 -21.07 -6.79
C GLY A 152 -18.35 -20.51 -8.12
N VAL A 153 -17.49 -19.48 -8.12
CA VAL A 153 -16.90 -18.92 -9.34
C VAL A 153 -15.59 -19.64 -9.65
N ARG A 154 -15.50 -20.24 -10.84
CA ARG A 154 -14.30 -20.89 -11.36
C ARG A 154 -14.04 -20.43 -12.79
N GLY A 155 -12.78 -20.27 -13.15
CA GLY A 155 -12.39 -19.88 -14.50
C GLY A 155 -11.05 -19.17 -14.54
N ILE A 156 -10.64 -18.78 -15.75
CA ILE A 156 -9.43 -18.00 -15.96
C ILE A 156 -9.74 -16.55 -15.58
N SER A 157 -9.06 -16.03 -14.56
CA SER A 157 -9.01 -14.59 -14.33
C SER A 157 -7.93 -13.99 -15.21
N ARG A 158 -8.32 -13.10 -16.13
CA ARG A 158 -7.36 -12.30 -16.90
C ARG A 158 -7.08 -11.02 -16.14
N SER A 159 -5.80 -10.75 -15.93
CA SER A 159 -5.31 -9.52 -15.32
C SER A 159 -4.46 -8.85 -16.39
N GLU A 160 -4.87 -7.67 -16.86
CA GLU A 160 -4.14 -6.87 -17.85
C GLU A 160 -3.22 -5.85 -17.16
#